data_AF-A0A9W6X0F8-F1
#
_entry.id   AF-A0A9W6X0F8-F1
#
_cell.length_a   1.000
_cell.length_b   1.000
_cell.length_c   1.000
_cell.angle_alpha   90.00
_cell.angle_beta   90.00
_cell.angle_gamma   90.00
#
_symmetry.space_group_name_H-M   'P 1'
#
loop_
_entity.id
_entity.type
_entity.pdbx_description
1 polymer ?
#
loop_
_entity_poly.entity_id
_entity_poly.type
_entity_poly.pdbx_seq_one_letter_code
_entity_poly.pdbx_strand_id
1 'polypeptide(L)'
;MGSQVFGCQPVSLNVCVYDGVDYCTKYGLNMGEYYLNTYDIASGKEWVAYGIIYLIVIYVFFMYLSYLALEYVRYETPENVGISVKTLGDDSYALTTTPKAAGKAEELVLELPSEQAREKSFVPVTVAFQDLHYLVPDPKNPKEQLELLKGINGFAVPGSITALMGSSGAADGRALGGGYQSRSPDLQLVHASISDAKKYDSVNECIELLGLEDIADQIIRGSSVEQVKRLTIGVELAAQPSVIFLDEPTSGLDARSAKHHGIMDGVCKVADSGRTIICTIHQPSSDVFYLFDSLLLLKRGGETVFYGDLGENCRNLVDYFENTPGVAPLPVGYNPATYVGVHRCWC
;
A
#
# COMPACT_ATOMS: atom_id res chain seq x y z
N MET A 1 4.54 10.95 -66.18
CA MET A 1 4.17 11.42 -64.82
C MET A 1 5.24 10.92 -63.87
N GLY A 2 6.27 11.73 -63.64
CA GLY A 2 7.41 11.40 -62.78
C GLY A 2 7.20 11.98 -61.39
N SER A 3 7.20 11.12 -60.39
CA SER A 3 7.04 11.48 -58.98
C SER A 3 8.22 12.35 -58.51
N GLN A 4 7.91 13.58 -58.09
CA GLN A 4 8.84 14.47 -57.39
C GLN A 4 8.99 13.98 -55.95
N VAL A 5 10.14 13.40 -55.66
CA VAL A 5 10.59 13.08 -54.31
C VAL A 5 11.02 14.39 -53.65
N PHE A 6 10.23 14.89 -52.69
CA PHE A 6 10.67 15.95 -51.79
C PHE A 6 11.75 15.39 -50.86
N GLY A 7 13.01 15.48 -51.30
CA GLY A 7 14.17 15.25 -50.46
C GLY A 7 14.42 16.49 -49.61
N CYS A 8 14.28 16.38 -48.28
CA CYS A 8 15.01 17.27 -47.37
C CYS A 8 16.51 17.01 -47.57
N GLN A 9 17.16 17.74 -48.46
CA GLN A 9 18.61 17.84 -48.43
C GLN A 9 19.00 18.66 -47.20
N PRO A 10 20.03 18.25 -46.45
CA PRO A 10 20.54 19.05 -45.34
C PRO A 10 20.98 20.41 -45.88
N VAL A 11 20.37 21.48 -45.38
CA VAL A 11 20.72 22.85 -45.75
C VAL A 11 22.12 23.13 -45.18
N SER A 12 23.13 23.10 -46.03
CA SER A 12 24.49 23.47 -45.65
C SER A 12 24.56 24.99 -45.48
N LEU A 13 24.53 25.47 -44.24
CA LEU A 13 24.61 26.90 -43.90
C LEU A 13 25.99 27.53 -44.17
N ASN A 14 26.97 26.72 -44.57
CA ASN A 14 28.33 27.16 -44.89
C ASN A 14 28.49 27.40 -46.40
N VAL A 15 27.64 28.27 -46.96
CA VAL A 15 27.64 28.63 -48.39
C VAL A 15 27.79 30.12 -48.58
N CYS A 16 28.49 30.51 -49.66
CA CYS A 16 28.67 31.92 -50.04
C CYS A 16 27.43 32.50 -50.72
N VAL A 17 26.74 31.69 -51.53
CA VAL A 17 25.56 32.12 -52.30
C VAL A 17 24.34 31.39 -51.76
N TYR A 18 23.35 32.14 -51.30
CA TYR A 18 22.08 31.59 -50.83
C TYR A 18 20.95 32.51 -51.29
N ASP A 19 19.90 31.91 -51.86
CA ASP A 19 18.71 32.61 -52.36
C ASP A 19 19.02 33.82 -53.28
N GLY A 20 20.00 33.65 -54.16
CA GLY A 20 20.41 34.67 -55.14
C GLY A 20 21.26 35.83 -54.59
N VAL A 21 21.63 35.80 -53.30
CA VAL A 21 22.52 36.78 -52.67
C VAL A 21 23.89 36.15 -52.40
N ASP A 22 24.96 36.82 -52.84
CA ASP A 22 26.34 36.45 -52.54
C ASP A 22 26.82 37.19 -51.28
N TYR A 23 26.89 36.45 -50.18
CA TYR A 23 27.26 36.96 -48.85
C TYR A 23 28.79 37.14 -48.72
N CYS A 24 29.58 36.33 -49.43
CA CYS A 24 31.04 36.37 -49.36
C CYS A 24 31.61 37.63 -50.03
N THR A 25 31.07 38.03 -51.18
CA THR A 25 31.53 39.25 -51.89
C THR A 25 30.99 40.53 -51.26
N LYS A 26 29.78 40.49 -50.67
CA LYS A 26 29.10 41.68 -50.14
C LYS A 26 29.44 41.97 -48.68
N TYR A 27 29.68 40.94 -47.86
CA TYR A 27 29.90 41.08 -46.41
C TYR A 27 31.18 40.40 -45.93
N GLY A 28 31.93 39.70 -46.79
CA GLY A 28 33.18 39.03 -46.43
C GLY A 28 33.00 37.80 -45.54
N LEU A 29 31.77 37.33 -45.35
CA LEU A 29 31.39 36.25 -44.43
C LEU A 29 30.50 35.24 -45.16
N ASN A 30 30.53 33.97 -44.73
CA ASN A 30 29.59 32.96 -45.23
C ASN A 30 28.18 33.26 -44.71
N MET A 31 27.15 32.78 -45.42
CA MET A 31 25.75 33.02 -45.07
C MET A 31 25.46 32.68 -43.60
N GLY A 32 25.88 31.51 -43.11
CA GLY A 32 25.66 31.10 -41.71
C GLY A 32 26.34 32.02 -40.69
N GLU A 33 27.53 32.54 -41.01
CA GLU A 33 28.27 33.44 -40.12
C GLU A 33 27.69 34.85 -40.13
N TYR A 34 27.19 35.31 -41.27
CA TYR A 34 26.45 36.57 -41.40
C TYR A 34 25.15 36.57 -40.58
N TYR A 35 24.37 35.48 -40.65
CA TYR A 35 23.14 35.35 -39.85
C TYR A 35 23.43 35.27 -38.35
N LEU A 36 24.47 34.54 -37.92
CA LEU A 36 24.88 34.49 -36.51
C LEU A 36 25.30 35.87 -35.99
N ASN A 37 26.06 36.62 -36.79
CA ASN A 37 26.50 37.97 -36.44
C ASN A 37 25.33 38.97 -36.38
N THR A 38 24.27 38.77 -37.17
CA THR A 38 23.05 39.60 -37.11
C THR A 38 22.34 39.49 -35.76
N TYR A 39 22.51 38.37 -35.06
CA TYR A 39 21.97 38.14 -33.72
C TYR A 39 22.99 38.38 -32.59
N ASP A 40 24.13 39.03 -32.88
CA ASP A 40 25.24 39.24 -31.93
C ASP A 40 25.77 37.93 -31.30
N ILE A 41 25.63 36.81 -31.99
CA ILE A 41 26.13 35.50 -31.53
C ILE A 41 27.55 35.31 -32.05
N ALA A 42 28.52 35.21 -31.13
CA ALA A 42 29.92 35.02 -31.50
C ALA A 42 30.16 33.64 -32.16
N SER A 43 30.60 33.63 -33.42
CA SER A 43 30.81 32.42 -34.24
C SER A 43 32.15 31.70 -34.01
N GLY A 44 33.01 32.25 -33.14
CA GLY A 44 34.34 31.69 -32.88
C GLY A 44 34.27 30.28 -32.29
N LYS A 45 35.10 29.36 -32.80
CA LYS A 45 35.13 27.96 -32.33
C LYS A 45 35.49 27.84 -30.84
N GLU A 46 36.19 28.84 -30.30
CA GLU A 46 36.46 28.98 -28.86
C GLU A 46 35.17 28.95 -28.03
N TRP A 47 34.10 29.61 -28.48
CA TRP A 47 32.85 29.75 -27.73
C TRP A 47 32.11 28.43 -27.55
N VAL A 48 32.25 27.50 -28.50
CA VAL A 48 31.68 26.16 -28.40
C VAL A 48 32.36 25.38 -27.27
N ALA A 49 33.68 25.47 -27.16
CA ALA A 49 34.43 24.83 -26.08
C ALA A 49 34.06 25.44 -24.71
N TYR A 50 33.96 26.78 -24.63
CA TYR A 50 33.48 27.45 -23.42
C TYR A 50 32.05 27.03 -23.04
N GLY A 51 31.15 26.87 -24.02
CA GLY A 51 29.78 26.40 -23.78
C GLY A 51 29.72 24.97 -23.23
N ILE A 52 30.54 24.06 -23.77
CA ILE A 52 30.62 22.68 -23.27
C ILE A 52 31.17 22.65 -21.84
N ILE A 53 32.26 23.39 -21.58
CA ILE A 53 32.84 23.47 -20.23
C ILE A 53 31.82 24.07 -19.25
N TYR A 54 31.12 25.14 -19.64
CA TYR A 54 30.07 25.75 -18.83
C TYR A 54 28.92 24.78 -18.51
N LEU A 55 28.47 23.99 -19.50
CA LEU A 55 27.44 22.97 -19.30
C LEU A 55 27.88 21.85 -18.35
N ILE A 56 29.14 21.41 -18.44
CA ILE A 56 29.67 20.40 -17.52
C ILE A 56 29.75 20.97 -16.09
N VAL A 57 30.25 22.20 -15.94
CA VAL A 57 30.36 22.87 -14.64
C VAL A 57 28.98 23.09 -14.01
N ILE A 58 28.01 23.58 -14.78
CA ILE A 58 26.67 23.84 -14.26
C ILE A 58 25.96 22.53 -13.90
N TYR A 59 26.16 21.45 -14.68
CA TYR A 59 25.61 20.13 -14.38
C TYR A 59 26.16 19.58 -13.06
N VAL A 60 27.48 19.61 -12.88
CA VAL A 60 28.12 19.15 -11.63
C VAL A 60 27.69 20.02 -10.44
N PHE A 61 27.58 21.34 -10.63
CA PHE A 61 27.10 22.26 -9.61
C PHE A 61 25.67 21.95 -9.18
N PHE A 62 24.73 21.78 -10.10
CA PHE A 62 23.35 21.43 -9.77
C PHE A 62 23.23 20.02 -9.18
N MET A 63 24.04 19.06 -9.62
CA MET A 63 24.08 17.73 -9.03
C MET A 63 24.57 17.78 -7.58
N TYR A 64 25.62 18.56 -7.30
CA TYR A 64 26.14 18.78 -5.95
C TYR A 64 25.15 19.55 -5.06
N LEU A 65 24.49 20.59 -5.60
CA LEU A 65 23.47 21.34 -4.88
C LEU A 65 22.24 20.48 -4.58
N SER A 66 21.87 19.56 -5.49
CA SER A 66 20.80 18.58 -5.25
C SER A 66 21.20 17.55 -4.19
N TYR A 67 22.46 17.09 -4.21
CA TYR A 67 23.03 16.23 -3.17
C TYR A 67 22.99 16.93 -1.80
N LEU A 68 23.47 18.17 -1.71
CA LEU A 68 23.40 18.97 -0.48
C LEU A 68 21.97 19.25 -0.05
N ALA A 69 21.05 19.52 -0.98
CA ALA A 69 19.65 19.72 -0.66
C ALA A 69 19.02 18.46 -0.05
N LEU A 70 19.36 17.28 -0.57
CA LEU A 70 18.87 16.02 -0.01
C LEU A 70 19.52 15.69 1.35
N GLU A 71 20.78 16.07 1.56
CA GLU A 71 21.48 15.81 2.82
C GLU A 71 21.16 16.84 3.92
N TYR A 72 20.93 18.11 3.56
CA TYR A 72 20.77 19.21 4.52
C TYR A 72 19.38 19.85 4.53
N VAL A 73 18.58 19.77 3.46
CA VAL A 73 17.19 20.24 3.48
C VAL A 73 16.29 19.10 3.95
N ARG A 74 16.33 18.89 5.25
CA ARG A 74 15.32 18.14 5.98
C ARG A 74 13.99 18.89 5.78
N TYR A 75 13.09 18.35 4.96
CA TYR A 75 11.71 18.84 4.88
C TYR A 75 11.03 18.48 6.20
N GLU A 76 11.26 19.30 7.21
CA GLU A 76 10.51 19.31 8.45
C GLU A 76 9.12 19.84 8.10
N THR A 77 8.15 18.93 8.14
CA THR A 77 6.73 19.31 8.18
C THR A 77 6.53 20.30 9.34
N PRO A 78 5.76 21.38 9.15
CA PRO A 78 5.73 22.50 10.08
C PRO A 78 5.33 22.03 11.49
N GLU A 79 6.13 22.47 12.46
CA GLU A 79 5.93 22.33 13.90
C GLU A 79 4.53 22.81 14.30
N ASN A 80 3.61 21.89 14.58
CA ASN A 80 2.39 22.19 15.32
C ASN A 80 2.06 21.06 16.29
N VAL A 81 3.04 20.54 17.05
CA VAL A 81 2.76 19.84 18.31
C VAL A 81 3.94 20.09 19.26
N GLY A 82 3.73 20.96 20.24
CA GLY A 82 4.74 21.27 21.25
C GLY A 82 5.05 20.04 22.11
N ILE A 83 6.26 19.49 21.96
CA ILE A 83 6.81 18.51 22.90
C ILE A 83 7.60 19.29 23.95
N SER A 84 7.05 19.40 25.15
CA SER A 84 7.81 19.84 26.32
C SER A 84 8.81 18.74 26.68
N VAL A 85 10.05 18.93 26.23
CA VAL A 85 11.19 18.15 26.69
C VAL A 85 11.44 18.50 28.16
N LYS A 86 11.33 17.52 29.06
CA LYS A 86 11.98 17.58 30.37
C LYS A 86 13.28 16.80 30.30
N THR A 87 14.36 17.56 30.29
CA THR A 87 15.75 17.10 30.43
C THR A 87 16.04 16.75 31.88
N LEU A 88 16.35 15.49 32.16
CA LEU A 88 17.16 15.00 33.30
C LEU A 88 17.73 13.66 32.78
N GLY A 89 19.02 13.39 32.61
CA GLY A 89 20.22 13.84 33.31
C GLY A 89 20.93 12.56 33.80
N ASP A 90 22.00 12.17 33.11
CA ASP A 90 23.09 11.23 33.47
C ASP A 90 22.78 9.93 34.24
N ASP A 91 23.13 8.77 33.66
CA ASP A 91 24.34 8.03 34.09
C ASP A 91 24.56 6.67 33.40
N SER A 92 25.78 6.52 32.88
CA SER A 92 26.62 5.32 32.77
C SER A 92 26.14 4.07 32.00
N TYR A 93 26.90 3.80 30.93
CA TYR A 93 27.11 2.52 30.29
C TYR A 93 27.61 1.47 31.30
N ALA A 94 26.98 0.29 31.36
CA ALA A 94 27.52 -0.87 32.06
C ALA A 94 27.61 -2.05 31.10
N LEU A 95 28.85 -2.33 30.69
CA LEU A 95 29.27 -3.57 30.06
C LEU A 95 29.35 -4.64 31.16
N THR A 96 28.51 -5.67 31.14
CA THR A 96 28.62 -6.79 32.10
C THR A 96 28.87 -8.13 31.40
N THR A 97 29.85 -8.79 31.97
CA THR A 97 30.62 -9.96 31.54
C THR A 97 29.92 -11.30 31.84
N THR A 98 30.18 -12.30 31.00
CA THR A 98 29.84 -13.71 31.18
C THR A 98 30.73 -14.38 32.25
N PRO A 99 30.19 -15.28 33.11
CA PRO A 99 31.01 -16.24 33.85
C PRO A 99 30.93 -17.66 33.27
N LYS A 100 32.05 -18.39 33.37
CA LYS A 100 32.30 -19.74 32.85
C LYS A 100 32.59 -20.71 34.01
N ALA A 101 32.03 -21.94 33.90
CA ALA A 101 32.40 -23.23 34.55
C ALA A 101 32.18 -23.39 36.08
N ALA A 102 31.81 -24.54 36.66
CA ALA A 102 31.44 -25.91 36.23
C ALA A 102 30.82 -26.68 37.43
N GLY A 103 30.00 -27.72 37.18
CA GLY A 103 29.59 -28.70 38.21
C GLY A 103 28.43 -29.61 37.76
N LYS A 104 28.68 -30.90 37.58
CA LYS A 104 27.73 -31.96 37.18
C LYS A 104 26.73 -32.30 38.30
N ALA A 105 25.45 -32.40 37.94
CA ALA A 105 24.51 -33.39 38.47
C ALA A 105 23.51 -33.75 37.35
N GLU A 106 23.48 -35.01 36.95
CA GLU A 106 22.43 -35.55 36.08
C GLU A 106 21.17 -35.71 36.91
N GLU A 107 20.11 -35.00 36.54
CA GLU A 107 18.74 -35.33 36.91
C GLU A 107 17.86 -35.19 35.67
N LEU A 108 17.08 -36.23 35.44
CA LEU A 108 16.23 -36.53 34.29
C LEU A 108 15.26 -35.36 33.97
N VAL A 109 15.52 -34.61 32.90
CA VAL A 109 14.59 -33.59 32.41
C VAL A 109 13.56 -34.25 31.51
N LEU A 110 12.31 -34.36 31.99
CA LEU A 110 11.16 -34.50 31.10
C LEU A 110 11.07 -33.24 30.23
N GLU A 111 11.26 -33.40 28.92
CA GLU A 111 10.84 -32.40 27.95
C GLU A 111 9.30 -32.34 27.96
N LEU A 112 8.76 -31.40 28.73
CA LEU A 112 7.43 -30.88 28.48
C LEU A 112 7.58 -29.86 27.35
N PRO A 113 6.86 -30.00 26.22
CA PRO A 113 6.82 -28.93 25.24
C PRO A 113 6.25 -27.70 25.94
N SER A 114 7.04 -26.65 26.05
CA SER A 114 6.60 -25.36 26.54
C SER A 114 5.66 -24.75 25.50
N GLU A 115 4.41 -25.18 25.49
CA GLU A 115 3.33 -24.27 25.14
C GLU A 115 3.25 -23.23 26.24
N GLN A 116 4.18 -22.26 26.22
CA GLN A 116 3.89 -20.95 26.76
C GLN A 116 2.80 -20.40 25.86
N ALA A 117 1.54 -20.71 26.21
CA ALA A 117 0.40 -19.95 25.76
C ALA A 117 0.66 -18.50 26.20
N ARG A 118 1.31 -17.75 25.30
CA ARG A 118 1.66 -16.35 25.46
C ARG A 118 0.37 -15.65 25.88
N GLU A 119 0.37 -15.09 27.09
CA GLU A 119 -0.83 -14.57 27.75
C GLU A 119 -1.48 -13.55 26.80
N LYS A 120 -2.61 -13.93 26.20
CA LYS A 120 -3.26 -13.12 25.17
C LYS A 120 -3.67 -11.80 25.81
N SER A 121 -3.04 -10.70 25.40
CA SER A 121 -3.30 -9.35 25.93
C SER A 121 -4.69 -8.80 25.54
N PHE A 122 -5.46 -9.57 24.76
CA PHE A 122 -6.77 -9.20 24.27
C PHE A 122 -7.77 -10.33 24.50
N VAL A 123 -9.03 -9.96 24.70
CA VAL A 123 -10.15 -10.90 24.79
C VAL A 123 -10.69 -11.14 23.37
N PRO A 124 -10.87 -12.38 22.90
CA PRO A 124 -11.52 -12.68 21.63
C PRO A 124 -12.96 -12.14 21.59
N VAL A 125 -13.33 -11.39 20.53
CA VAL A 125 -14.65 -10.76 20.41
C VAL A 125 -15.34 -11.18 19.12
N THR A 126 -16.52 -11.80 19.22
CA THR A 126 -17.37 -12.07 18.05
C THR A 126 -18.12 -10.79 17.66
N VAL A 127 -18.12 -10.44 16.38
CA VAL A 127 -18.95 -9.35 15.84
C VAL A 127 -20.19 -9.96 15.22
N ALA A 128 -21.38 -9.49 15.57
CA ALA A 128 -22.62 -9.92 14.94
C ALA A 128 -23.44 -8.70 14.52
N PHE A 129 -24.07 -8.80 13.36
CA PHE A 129 -24.95 -7.78 12.80
C PHE A 129 -26.30 -8.43 12.50
N GLN A 130 -27.36 -7.76 12.95
CA GLN A 130 -28.73 -8.20 12.78
C GLN A 130 -29.54 -7.03 12.25
N ASP A 131 -30.28 -7.26 11.18
CA ASP A 131 -31.17 -6.30 10.53
C ASP A 131 -30.51 -4.93 10.31
N LEU A 132 -29.28 -4.93 9.78
CA LEU A 132 -28.51 -3.71 9.58
C LEU A 132 -29.01 -2.95 8.35
N HIS A 133 -29.49 -1.72 8.57
CA HIS A 133 -29.90 -0.77 7.54
C HIS A 133 -28.98 0.45 7.52
N TYR A 134 -28.61 0.93 6.33
CA TYR A 134 -27.80 2.14 6.17
C TYR A 134 -28.41 3.06 5.11
N LEU A 135 -28.70 4.30 5.49
CA LEU A 135 -29.35 5.30 4.64
C LEU A 135 -28.45 6.51 4.48
N VAL A 136 -28.30 6.99 3.24
CA VAL A 136 -27.52 8.19 2.91
C VAL A 136 -28.43 9.18 2.19
N PRO A 137 -28.35 10.49 2.47
CA PRO A 137 -29.11 11.49 1.72
C PRO A 137 -28.79 11.43 0.22
N ASP A 138 -29.80 11.53 -0.64
CA ASP A 138 -29.57 11.53 -2.08
C ASP A 138 -28.76 12.79 -2.48
N PRO A 139 -27.61 12.64 -3.19
CA PRO A 139 -26.82 13.77 -3.66
C PRO A 139 -27.58 14.76 -4.53
N LYS A 140 -28.64 14.30 -5.22
CA LYS A 140 -29.49 15.11 -6.11
C LYS A 140 -30.63 15.78 -5.36
N ASN A 141 -31.11 15.16 -4.28
CA ASN A 141 -32.22 15.66 -3.50
C ASN A 141 -32.02 15.35 -2.01
N PRO A 142 -31.48 16.29 -1.21
CA PRO A 142 -31.18 16.06 0.21
C PRO A 142 -32.39 15.71 1.08
N LYS A 143 -33.62 15.84 0.57
CA LYS A 143 -34.86 15.47 1.26
C LYS A 143 -35.23 14.00 1.09
N GLU A 144 -34.63 13.32 0.11
CA GLU A 144 -34.81 11.89 -0.13
C GLU A 144 -33.59 11.14 0.42
N GLN A 145 -33.84 9.96 0.98
CA GLN A 145 -32.80 9.09 1.52
C GLN A 145 -32.67 7.86 0.61
N LEU A 146 -31.44 7.56 0.21
CA LEU A 146 -31.09 6.35 -0.50
C LEU A 146 -30.65 5.31 0.51
N GLU A 147 -31.38 4.20 0.57
CA GLU A 147 -31.00 3.04 1.36
C GLU A 147 -29.92 2.24 0.63
N LEU A 148 -28.75 2.15 1.25
CA LEU A 148 -27.56 1.50 0.71
C LEU A 148 -27.33 0.09 1.25
N LEU A 149 -27.81 -0.22 2.45
CA LEU A 149 -27.81 -1.55 3.07
C LEU A 149 -29.22 -1.83 3.57
N LYS A 150 -29.74 -3.04 3.28
CA LYS A 150 -31.11 -3.45 3.56
C LYS A 150 -31.12 -4.75 4.37
N GLY A 151 -31.37 -4.65 5.67
CA GLY A 151 -31.55 -5.80 6.54
C GLY A 151 -30.41 -6.81 6.50
N ILE A 152 -29.16 -6.33 6.56
CA ILE A 152 -27.98 -7.20 6.49
C ILE A 152 -27.83 -7.96 7.81
N ASN A 153 -27.67 -9.29 7.70
CA ASN A 153 -27.51 -10.21 8.83
C ASN A 153 -26.24 -11.05 8.66
N GLY A 154 -25.55 -11.36 9.76
CA GLY A 154 -24.35 -12.19 9.77
C GLY A 154 -23.48 -11.96 11.01
N PHE A 155 -22.32 -12.59 11.04
CA PHE A 155 -21.37 -12.52 12.14
C PHE A 155 -19.93 -12.75 11.65
N ALA A 156 -18.97 -12.49 12.52
CA ALA A 156 -17.54 -12.75 12.31
C ALA A 156 -16.97 -13.26 13.64
N VAL A 157 -16.34 -14.44 13.59
CA VAL A 157 -15.83 -15.12 14.78
C VAL A 157 -14.34 -14.86 14.97
N PRO A 158 -13.84 -14.87 16.21
CA PRO A 158 -12.41 -14.77 16.47
C PRO A 158 -11.66 -15.97 15.92
N GLY A 159 -10.45 -15.76 15.42
CA GLY A 159 -9.69 -16.83 14.77
C GLY A 159 -10.03 -17.03 13.30
N SER A 160 -10.80 -16.12 12.70
CA SER A 160 -11.22 -16.21 11.30
C SER A 160 -11.15 -14.88 10.58
N ILE A 161 -11.04 -14.93 9.25
CA ILE A 161 -11.08 -13.79 8.35
C ILE A 161 -12.40 -13.81 7.59
N THR A 162 -13.26 -12.83 7.88
CA THR A 162 -14.51 -12.61 7.15
C THR A 162 -14.31 -11.58 6.04
N ALA A 163 -14.49 -12.02 4.79
CA ALA A 163 -14.44 -11.15 3.62
C ALA A 163 -15.81 -10.50 3.33
N LEU A 164 -15.78 -9.22 2.97
CA LEU A 164 -16.94 -8.46 2.53
C LEU A 164 -16.74 -8.10 1.05
N MET A 165 -17.66 -8.56 0.20
CA MET A 165 -17.56 -8.37 -1.25
C MET A 165 -18.89 -7.88 -1.81
N GLY A 166 -18.84 -7.02 -2.83
CA GLY A 166 -20.04 -6.56 -3.51
C GLY A 166 -19.76 -5.77 -4.77
N SER A 167 -20.81 -5.49 -5.55
CA SER A 167 -20.70 -4.59 -6.71
C SER A 167 -20.25 -3.20 -6.27
N SER A 168 -19.39 -2.53 -7.05
CA SER A 168 -18.87 -1.18 -6.77
C SER A 168 -19.94 -0.25 -6.18
N GLY A 169 -19.75 0.14 -4.90
CA GLY A 169 -20.67 0.96 -4.10
C GLY A 169 -21.50 0.23 -3.03
N ALA A 170 -21.69 -1.10 -3.12
CA ALA A 170 -22.43 -1.89 -2.11
C ALA A 170 -21.54 -2.43 -0.98
N ALA A 171 -20.26 -2.66 -1.26
CA ALA A 171 -19.25 -3.12 -0.31
C ALA A 171 -18.01 -2.20 -0.27
N ASP A 172 -18.11 -1.00 -0.86
CA ASP A 172 -17.09 0.04 -0.70
C ASP A 172 -16.96 0.35 0.80
N GLY A 173 -15.74 0.42 1.32
CA GLY A 173 -15.44 0.57 2.76
C GLY A 173 -16.19 1.71 3.45
N ARG A 174 -16.71 2.67 2.66
CA ARG A 174 -17.60 3.75 3.10
C ARG A 174 -18.93 3.30 3.72
N ALA A 175 -19.49 2.16 3.33
CA ALA A 175 -20.80 1.69 3.83
C ALA A 175 -20.69 0.94 5.17
N LEU A 176 -19.53 0.34 5.46
CA LEU A 176 -19.26 -0.38 6.70
C LEU A 176 -18.45 0.47 7.69
N GLY A 177 -17.59 1.34 7.17
CA GLY A 177 -16.94 2.41 7.90
C GLY A 177 -17.76 3.68 7.81
N GLY A 178 -18.85 3.77 8.57
CA GLY A 178 -19.48 5.06 8.85
C GLY A 178 -18.43 6.05 9.36
N GLY A 179 -17.89 6.88 8.46
CA GLY A 179 -16.88 7.89 8.77
C GLY A 179 -15.50 7.40 9.26
N TYR A 180 -15.18 6.11 9.25
CA TYR A 180 -13.83 5.62 9.57
C TYR A 180 -12.97 5.58 8.30
N GLN A 181 -12.76 6.76 7.73
CA GLN A 181 -11.54 6.96 6.97
C GLN A 181 -10.40 6.63 7.93
N SER A 182 -9.40 5.88 7.48
CA SER A 182 -8.07 5.82 8.08
C SER A 182 -7.41 7.22 8.06
N ARG A 183 -8.05 8.21 8.69
CA ARG A 183 -7.31 9.14 9.52
C ARG A 183 -6.68 8.23 10.54
N SER A 184 -5.35 8.19 10.55
CA SER A 184 -4.59 7.67 11.68
C SER A 184 -5.44 7.93 12.92
N PRO A 185 -6.01 6.91 13.58
CA PRO A 185 -6.59 7.18 14.88
C PRO A 185 -5.47 7.90 15.59
N ASP A 186 -5.74 9.11 16.09
CA ASP A 186 -4.85 9.72 17.07
C ASP A 186 -4.60 8.57 18.03
N LEU A 187 -3.40 8.01 17.94
CA LEU A 187 -3.00 6.78 18.60
C LEU A 187 -3.23 7.17 20.04
N GLN A 188 -4.38 6.74 20.58
CA GLN A 188 -4.85 7.22 21.85
C GLN A 188 -3.93 6.52 22.81
N LEU A 189 -2.78 7.18 23.03
CA LEU A 189 -1.53 6.53 23.38
C LEU A 189 -1.88 5.58 24.49
N VAL A 190 -1.74 4.30 24.15
CA VAL A 190 -1.87 3.15 25.02
C VAL A 190 -1.50 3.63 26.41
N HIS A 191 -2.50 3.70 27.29
CA HIS A 191 -2.47 4.34 28.61
C HIS A 191 -1.04 4.52 29.12
N ALA A 192 -0.64 5.75 29.47
CA ALA A 192 0.69 6.09 29.98
C ALA A 192 1.17 5.25 31.21
N SER A 193 0.36 4.32 31.69
CA SER A 193 0.63 3.33 32.73
C SER A 193 1.30 2.03 32.25
N ILE A 194 1.48 1.78 30.94
CA ILE A 194 2.18 0.55 30.49
C ILE A 194 3.70 0.75 30.57
N SER A 195 4.40 -0.22 31.16
CA SER A 195 5.87 -0.22 31.22
C SER A 195 6.48 -0.30 29.83
N ASP A 196 7.61 0.37 29.63
CA ASP A 196 8.26 0.41 28.31
C ASP A 196 8.66 -0.99 27.83
N ALA A 197 9.08 -1.88 28.73
CA ALA A 197 9.33 -3.29 28.41
C ALA A 197 8.13 -3.97 27.74
N LYS A 198 6.92 -3.80 28.28
CA LYS A 198 5.69 -4.39 27.70
C LYS A 198 5.35 -3.76 26.35
N LYS A 199 5.65 -2.48 26.15
CA LYS A 199 5.47 -1.82 24.84
C LYS A 199 6.41 -2.43 23.81
N TYR A 200 7.69 -2.59 24.13
CA TYR A 200 8.66 -3.22 23.24
C TYR A 200 8.29 -4.67 22.93
N ASP A 201 7.83 -5.45 23.92
CA ASP A 201 7.36 -6.82 23.69
C ASP A 201 6.17 -6.87 22.71
N SER A 202 5.24 -5.92 22.82
CA SER A 202 4.08 -5.80 21.94
C SER A 202 4.48 -5.38 20.52
N VAL A 203 5.44 -4.47 20.39
CA VAL A 203 5.99 -4.05 19.09
C VAL A 203 6.72 -5.21 18.41
N ASN A 204 7.55 -5.95 19.15
CA ASN A 204 8.26 -7.11 18.64
C ASN A 204 7.30 -8.22 18.17
N GLU A 205 6.19 -8.44 18.88
CA GLU A 205 5.12 -9.33 18.44
C GLU A 205 4.53 -8.89 17.09
N CYS A 206 4.26 -7.59 16.92
CA CYS A 206 3.72 -7.07 15.67
C CYS A 206 4.73 -7.21 14.51
N ILE A 207 6.02 -7.01 14.78
CA ILE A 207 7.09 -7.17 13.79
C ILE A 207 7.16 -8.63 13.30
N GLU A 208 7.12 -9.58 14.23
CA GLU A 208 7.16 -11.03 13.94
C GLU A 208 5.90 -11.49 13.17
N LEU A 209 4.70 -11.10 13.62
CA LEU A 209 3.44 -11.49 12.97
C LEU A 209 3.36 -11.02 11.52
N LEU A 210 3.93 -9.85 11.21
CA LEU A 210 3.86 -9.22 9.89
C LEU A 210 5.11 -9.44 9.03
N GLY A 211 6.10 -10.20 9.52
CA GLY A 211 7.34 -10.47 8.79
C GLY A 211 8.13 -9.19 8.47
N LEU A 212 8.23 -8.28 9.43
CA LEU A 212 8.86 -6.97 9.28
C LEU A 212 10.30 -6.91 9.83
N GLU A 213 10.87 -8.04 10.22
CA GLU A 213 12.18 -8.16 10.87
C GLU A 213 13.29 -7.50 10.03
N ASP A 214 13.26 -7.72 8.72
CA ASP A 214 14.26 -7.18 7.78
C ASP A 214 14.28 -5.64 7.74
N ILE A 215 13.16 -4.98 8.08
CA ILE A 215 13.00 -3.53 8.00
C ILE A 215 12.75 -2.84 9.34
N ALA A 216 12.78 -3.58 10.45
CA ALA A 216 12.41 -3.08 11.78
C ALA A 216 13.23 -1.84 12.19
N ASP A 217 14.53 -1.84 11.92
CA ASP A 217 15.45 -0.74 12.26
C ASP A 217 15.71 0.23 11.10
N GLN A 218 14.92 0.16 10.02
CA GLN A 218 15.11 0.99 8.83
C GLN A 218 14.16 2.19 8.81
N ILE A 219 14.62 3.29 8.22
CA ILE A 219 13.77 4.44 7.94
C ILE A 219 12.82 4.06 6.79
N ILE A 220 11.51 4.24 7.01
CA ILE A 220 10.43 3.86 6.07
C ILE A 220 10.52 4.59 4.70
N ARG A 221 11.32 5.66 4.62
CA ARG A 221 11.52 6.43 3.39
C ARG A 221 12.24 5.59 2.35
N GLY A 222 11.50 5.04 1.39
CA GLY A 222 12.01 4.17 0.33
C GLY A 222 11.51 2.73 0.41
N SER A 223 10.73 2.38 1.44
CA SER A 223 10.08 1.08 1.53
C SER A 223 9.06 0.87 0.41
N SER A 224 8.89 -0.39 0.00
CA SER A 224 7.89 -0.76 -0.98
C SER A 224 6.45 -0.55 -0.46
N VAL A 225 5.49 -0.38 -1.37
CA VAL A 225 4.06 -0.22 -1.03
C VAL A 225 3.55 -1.33 -0.12
N GLU A 226 4.01 -2.56 -0.34
CA GLU A 226 3.67 -3.72 0.49
C GLU A 226 4.20 -3.60 1.91
N GLN A 227 5.47 -3.23 2.08
CA GLN A 227 6.09 -3.01 3.39
C GLN A 227 5.39 -1.90 4.16
N VAL A 228 5.04 -0.80 3.49
CA VAL A 228 4.26 0.30 4.09
C VAL A 228 2.87 -0.20 4.52
N LYS A 229 2.23 -1.06 3.74
CA LYS A 229 0.93 -1.64 4.11
C LYS A 229 1.02 -2.56 5.33
N ARG A 230 2.00 -3.48 5.34
CA ARG A 230 2.25 -4.36 6.49
C ARG A 230 2.55 -3.53 7.74
N LEU A 231 3.42 -2.52 7.62
CA LEU A 231 3.68 -1.59 8.72
C LEU A 231 2.43 -0.86 9.20
N THR A 232 1.57 -0.39 8.28
CA THR A 232 0.32 0.29 8.65
C THR A 232 -0.58 -0.63 9.48
N ILE A 233 -0.72 -1.89 9.07
CA ILE A 233 -1.43 -2.91 9.85
C ILE A 233 -0.74 -3.10 11.22
N GLY A 234 0.59 -3.11 11.27
CA GLY A 234 1.38 -3.25 12.49
C GLY A 234 1.17 -2.11 13.49
N VAL A 235 1.03 -0.87 13.01
CA VAL A 235 0.71 0.30 13.84
C VAL A 235 -0.66 0.14 14.49
N GLU A 236 -1.66 -0.31 13.75
CA GLU A 236 -2.99 -0.59 14.31
C GLU A 236 -2.97 -1.78 15.28
N LEU A 237 -2.15 -2.80 15.01
CA LEU A 237 -1.96 -3.96 15.88
C LEU A 237 -1.25 -3.64 17.19
N ALA A 238 -0.41 -2.60 17.22
CA ALA A 238 0.30 -2.19 18.43
C ALA A 238 -0.65 -1.78 19.56
N ALA A 239 -1.88 -1.34 19.22
CA ALA A 239 -2.95 -1.08 20.18
C ALA A 239 -3.62 -2.36 20.73
N GLN A 240 -3.20 -3.54 20.27
CA GLN A 240 -3.73 -4.86 20.61
C GLN A 240 -5.26 -4.97 20.49
N PRO A 241 -5.86 -4.60 19.35
CA PRO A 241 -7.30 -4.69 19.16
C PRO A 241 -7.77 -6.16 19.12
N SER A 242 -8.96 -6.41 19.65
CA SER A 242 -9.65 -7.71 19.56
C SER A 242 -10.35 -7.92 18.20
N VAL A 243 -10.71 -6.82 17.53
CA VAL A 243 -11.40 -6.80 16.23
C VAL A 243 -10.65 -5.85 15.31
N ILE A 244 -10.39 -6.29 14.09
CA ILE A 244 -9.64 -5.52 13.08
C ILE A 244 -10.49 -5.41 11.82
N PHE A 245 -10.65 -4.17 11.35
CA PHE A 245 -11.26 -3.86 10.07
C PHE A 245 -10.18 -3.48 9.06
N LEU A 246 -10.12 -4.15 7.91
CA LEU A 246 -9.15 -3.84 6.86
C LEU A 246 -9.90 -3.44 5.58
N ASP A 247 -9.62 -2.23 5.07
CA ASP A 247 -10.20 -1.78 3.81
C ASP A 247 -9.27 -2.12 2.64
N GLU A 248 -9.68 -3.08 1.80
CA GLU A 248 -8.93 -3.61 0.66
C GLU A 248 -7.42 -3.75 0.94
N PRO A 249 -7.00 -4.67 1.85
CA PRO A 249 -5.62 -4.75 2.33
C PRO A 249 -4.61 -4.97 1.19
N THR A 250 -5.05 -5.55 0.09
CA THR A 250 -4.24 -5.85 -1.10
C THR A 250 -4.31 -4.81 -2.22
N SER A 251 -5.05 -3.70 -2.06
CA SER A 251 -5.18 -2.64 -3.08
C SER A 251 -3.84 -2.01 -3.49
N GLY A 252 -3.72 -1.53 -4.74
CA GLY A 252 -2.50 -0.85 -5.19
C GLY A 252 -1.24 -1.72 -5.27
N LEU A 253 -1.37 -3.04 -5.08
CA LEU A 253 -0.36 -4.03 -5.43
C LEU A 253 -0.68 -4.60 -6.82
N ASP A 254 0.36 -4.99 -7.55
CA ASP A 254 0.20 -5.63 -8.86
C ASP A 254 -0.43 -7.02 -8.68
N ALA A 255 -1.54 -7.29 -9.39
CA ALA A 255 -2.42 -8.45 -9.20
C ALA A 255 -1.76 -9.83 -9.36
N ARG A 256 -0.51 -9.90 -9.85
CA ARG A 256 0.28 -11.12 -10.00
C ARG A 256 1.46 -11.20 -9.03
N SER A 257 1.62 -10.23 -8.16
CA SER A 257 2.76 -10.13 -7.27
C SER A 257 2.62 -11.08 -6.08
N ALA A 258 3.67 -11.84 -5.77
CA ALA A 258 3.83 -12.62 -4.52
C ALA A 258 3.60 -11.79 -3.24
N LYS A 259 3.62 -10.47 -3.39
CA LYS A 259 3.32 -9.45 -2.38
C LYS A 259 1.91 -9.55 -1.80
N HIS A 260 0.93 -10.01 -2.59
CA HIS A 260 -0.43 -10.28 -2.09
C HIS A 260 -0.43 -11.36 -1.01
N HIS A 261 0.33 -12.43 -1.26
CA HIS A 261 0.49 -13.53 -0.34
C HIS A 261 1.22 -13.08 0.94
N GLY A 262 2.25 -12.24 0.83
CA GLY A 262 2.97 -11.73 2.02
C GLY A 262 2.09 -10.90 2.98
N ILE A 263 1.21 -10.05 2.45
CA ILE A 263 0.27 -9.29 3.30
C ILE A 263 -0.75 -10.23 3.93
N MET A 264 -1.38 -11.08 3.11
CA MET A 264 -2.44 -11.95 3.60
C MET A 264 -1.92 -13.02 4.57
N ASP A 265 -0.69 -13.51 4.42
CA ASP A 265 -0.04 -14.41 5.40
C ASP A 265 0.07 -13.75 6.78
N GLY A 266 0.49 -12.48 6.83
CA GLY A 266 0.49 -11.71 8.08
C GLY A 266 -0.91 -11.52 8.66
N VAL A 267 -1.91 -11.26 7.81
CA VAL A 267 -3.32 -11.16 8.25
C VAL A 267 -3.84 -12.49 8.79
N CYS A 268 -3.50 -13.63 8.18
CA CYS A 268 -3.82 -14.96 8.67
C CYS A 268 -3.18 -15.22 10.04
N LYS A 269 -1.88 -14.95 10.21
CA LYS A 269 -1.19 -15.09 11.51
C LYS A 269 -1.84 -14.24 12.61
N VAL A 270 -2.29 -13.04 12.26
CA VAL A 270 -3.04 -12.16 13.17
C VAL A 270 -4.41 -12.75 13.51
N ALA A 271 -5.13 -13.33 12.55
CA ALA A 271 -6.39 -14.02 12.82
C ALA A 271 -6.15 -15.23 13.74
N ASP A 272 -5.15 -16.07 13.43
CA ASP A 272 -4.77 -17.28 14.18
C ASP A 272 -4.43 -17.00 15.65
N SER A 273 -3.96 -15.78 15.96
CA SER A 273 -3.76 -15.35 17.36
C SER A 273 -5.08 -15.33 18.16
N GLY A 274 -6.24 -15.38 17.50
CA GLY A 274 -7.58 -15.38 18.08
C GLY A 274 -8.30 -14.04 17.94
N ARG A 275 -7.86 -13.17 17.03
CA ARG A 275 -8.51 -11.88 16.71
C ARG A 275 -9.58 -12.09 15.66
N THR A 276 -10.58 -11.20 15.65
CA THR A 276 -11.63 -11.21 14.61
C THR A 276 -11.22 -10.24 13.52
N ILE A 277 -11.09 -10.72 12.27
CA ILE A 277 -10.72 -9.88 11.13
C ILE A 277 -11.89 -9.79 10.17
N ILE A 278 -12.27 -8.56 9.83
CA ILE A 278 -13.26 -8.26 8.81
C ILE A 278 -12.58 -7.39 7.76
N CYS A 279 -12.65 -7.78 6.49
CA CYS A 279 -12.02 -6.99 5.44
C CYS A 279 -12.88 -6.86 4.19
N THR A 280 -12.76 -5.71 3.51
CA THR A 280 -13.35 -5.52 2.18
C THR A 280 -12.39 -6.03 1.12
N ILE A 281 -12.93 -6.67 0.08
CA ILE A 281 -12.14 -7.15 -1.06
C ILE A 281 -12.82 -6.84 -2.39
N HIS A 282 -12.03 -6.32 -3.33
CA HIS A 282 -12.46 -6.09 -4.71
C HIS A 282 -11.60 -6.90 -5.68
N GLN A 283 -12.23 -7.88 -6.33
CA GLN A 283 -11.62 -8.72 -7.38
C GLN A 283 -10.30 -9.41 -6.97
N PRO A 284 -10.30 -10.26 -5.91
CA PRO A 284 -9.08 -10.97 -5.51
C PRO A 284 -8.68 -12.06 -6.53
N SER A 285 -7.39 -12.43 -6.52
CA SER A 285 -6.92 -13.66 -7.15
C SER A 285 -7.49 -14.88 -6.43
N SER A 286 -7.49 -16.05 -7.09
CA SER A 286 -7.94 -17.30 -6.47
C SER A 286 -7.17 -17.63 -5.19
N ASP A 287 -5.84 -17.48 -5.22
CA ASP A 287 -4.98 -17.77 -4.08
C ASP A 287 -5.33 -16.91 -2.85
N VAL A 288 -5.65 -15.63 -3.05
CA VAL A 288 -6.08 -14.74 -1.95
C VAL A 288 -7.49 -15.09 -1.50
N PHE A 289 -8.37 -15.44 -2.43
CA PHE A 289 -9.76 -15.74 -2.12
C PHE A 289 -9.90 -17.00 -1.25
N TYR A 290 -9.01 -17.98 -1.42
CA TYR A 290 -8.98 -19.20 -0.60
C TYR A 290 -8.48 -18.99 0.84
N LEU A 291 -7.94 -17.82 1.17
CA LEU A 291 -7.49 -17.50 2.52
C LEU A 291 -8.63 -16.99 3.42
N PHE A 292 -9.81 -16.74 2.87
CA PHE A 292 -10.97 -16.29 3.64
C PHE A 292 -11.76 -17.49 4.18
N ASP A 293 -12.18 -17.40 5.43
CA ASP A 293 -13.00 -18.43 6.08
C ASP A 293 -14.47 -18.26 5.74
N SER A 294 -14.95 -17.01 5.82
CA SER A 294 -16.36 -16.66 5.58
C SER A 294 -16.47 -15.48 4.63
N LEU A 295 -17.57 -15.43 3.87
CA LEU A 295 -17.85 -14.38 2.89
C LEU A 295 -19.25 -13.79 3.12
N LEU A 296 -19.35 -12.47 3.23
CA LEU A 296 -20.58 -11.71 3.03
C LEU A 296 -20.57 -11.09 1.63
N LEU A 297 -21.43 -11.59 0.75
CA LEU A 297 -21.58 -11.11 -0.62
C LEU A 297 -22.84 -10.28 -0.74
N LEU A 298 -22.69 -9.01 -1.14
CA LEU A 298 -23.78 -8.06 -1.33
C LEU A 298 -24.00 -7.76 -2.82
N LYS A 299 -25.26 -7.74 -3.27
CA LYS A 299 -25.61 -7.24 -4.60
C LYS A 299 -25.80 -5.73 -4.62
N ARG A 300 -25.89 -5.18 -5.82
CA ARG A 300 -26.29 -3.78 -6.02
C ARG A 300 -27.64 -3.54 -5.36
N GLY A 301 -27.73 -2.47 -4.57
CA GLY A 301 -28.93 -2.18 -3.77
C GLY A 301 -28.85 -2.67 -2.33
N GLY A 302 -27.71 -3.23 -1.89
CA GLY A 302 -27.45 -3.42 -0.46
C GLY A 302 -28.11 -4.63 0.16
N GLU A 303 -28.38 -5.67 -0.63
CA GLU A 303 -29.03 -6.89 -0.17
C GLU A 303 -28.01 -8.04 -0.16
N THR A 304 -28.08 -8.90 0.86
CA THR A 304 -27.23 -10.09 0.95
C THR A 304 -27.62 -11.11 -0.12
N VAL A 305 -26.63 -11.54 -0.91
CA VAL A 305 -26.75 -12.66 -1.84
C VAL A 305 -26.30 -13.95 -1.17
N PHE A 306 -25.14 -13.90 -0.50
CA PHE A 306 -24.57 -15.05 0.18
C PHE A 306 -23.93 -14.58 1.49
N TYR A 307 -24.12 -15.36 2.54
CA TYR A 307 -23.38 -15.23 3.77
C TYR A 307 -23.10 -16.65 4.32
N GLY A 308 -21.84 -16.93 4.61
CA GLY A 308 -21.46 -18.18 5.23
C GLY A 308 -20.00 -18.54 5.00
N ASP A 309 -19.63 -19.72 5.50
CA ASP A 309 -18.29 -20.26 5.37
C ASP A 309 -18.02 -20.68 3.93
N LEU A 310 -16.87 -20.30 3.40
CA LEU A 310 -16.44 -20.66 2.05
C LEU A 310 -16.10 -22.15 1.96
N GLY A 311 -15.55 -22.71 3.04
CA GLY A 311 -15.08 -24.10 3.06
C GLY A 311 -13.84 -24.31 2.18
N GLU A 312 -13.40 -25.56 2.06
CA GLU A 312 -12.22 -25.91 1.28
C GLU A 312 -12.39 -25.53 -0.20
N ASN A 313 -11.46 -24.73 -0.73
CA ASN A 313 -11.50 -24.21 -2.11
C ASN A 313 -12.81 -23.49 -2.47
N CYS A 314 -13.47 -22.85 -1.50
CA CYS A 314 -14.74 -22.12 -1.67
C CYS A 314 -15.92 -22.99 -2.16
N ARG A 315 -15.92 -24.30 -1.88
CA ARG A 315 -16.97 -25.22 -2.37
C ARG A 315 -18.38 -24.83 -1.94
N ASN A 316 -18.57 -24.39 -0.70
CA ASN A 316 -19.91 -24.02 -0.21
C ASN A 316 -20.52 -22.87 -1.03
N LEU A 317 -19.68 -21.90 -1.42
CA LEU A 317 -20.08 -20.79 -2.27
C LEU A 317 -20.42 -21.27 -3.68
N VAL A 318 -19.56 -22.11 -4.26
CA VAL A 318 -19.77 -22.66 -5.61
C VAL A 318 -21.06 -23.48 -5.66
N ASP A 319 -21.26 -24.38 -4.69
CA ASP A 319 -22.47 -25.21 -4.57
C ASP A 319 -23.73 -24.34 -4.42
N TYR A 320 -23.67 -23.26 -3.63
CA TYR A 320 -24.79 -22.32 -3.52
C TYR A 320 -25.19 -21.73 -4.87
N PHE A 321 -24.21 -21.29 -5.66
CA PHE A 321 -24.46 -20.70 -6.97
C PHE A 321 -24.87 -21.74 -8.02
N GLU A 322 -24.26 -22.92 -8.04
CA GLU A 322 -24.62 -23.99 -8.99
C GLU A 322 -26.03 -24.56 -8.76
N ASN A 323 -26.51 -24.55 -7.51
CA ASN A 323 -27.88 -24.92 -7.18
C ASN A 323 -28.92 -23.84 -7.51
N THR A 324 -28.49 -22.63 -7.89
CA THR A 324 -29.39 -21.54 -8.24
C THR A 324 -29.82 -21.64 -9.70
N PRO A 325 -31.13 -21.58 -10.03
CA PRO A 325 -31.61 -21.72 -11.40
C PRO A 325 -31.08 -20.61 -12.31
N GLY A 326 -30.54 -20.99 -13.46
CA GLY A 326 -30.04 -20.05 -14.47
C GLY A 326 -28.55 -19.69 -14.37
N VAL A 327 -27.82 -20.27 -13.41
CA VAL A 327 -26.37 -20.10 -13.28
C VAL A 327 -25.64 -21.21 -14.04
N ALA A 328 -24.66 -20.84 -14.85
CA ALA A 328 -23.78 -21.80 -15.50
C ALA A 328 -22.75 -22.31 -14.48
N PRO A 329 -22.39 -23.61 -14.46
CA PRO A 329 -21.44 -24.16 -13.51
C PRO A 329 -20.05 -23.52 -13.65
N LEU A 330 -19.27 -23.54 -12.57
CA LEU A 330 -17.94 -22.94 -12.54
C LEU A 330 -17.02 -23.68 -13.54
N PRO A 331 -16.41 -23.00 -14.53
CA PRO A 331 -15.46 -23.66 -15.42
C PRO A 331 -14.20 -24.12 -14.67
N VAL A 332 -13.64 -25.26 -15.07
CA VAL A 332 -12.45 -25.84 -14.44
C VAL A 332 -11.27 -24.86 -14.53
N GLY A 333 -10.64 -24.58 -13.39
CA GLY A 333 -9.50 -23.66 -13.28
C GLY A 333 -9.89 -22.17 -13.35
N TYR A 334 -11.18 -21.84 -13.33
CA TYR A 334 -11.64 -20.47 -13.27
C TYR A 334 -11.65 -19.94 -11.84
N ASN A 335 -11.36 -18.65 -11.67
CA ASN A 335 -11.32 -18.04 -10.35
C ASN A 335 -12.73 -17.91 -9.75
N PRO A 336 -13.03 -18.54 -8.59
CA PRO A 336 -14.35 -18.44 -7.95
C PRO A 336 -14.76 -17.00 -7.63
N ALA A 337 -13.82 -16.14 -7.23
CA ALA A 337 -14.08 -14.72 -6.98
C ALA A 337 -14.49 -13.98 -8.25
N THR A 338 -13.90 -14.35 -9.38
CA THR A 338 -14.28 -13.79 -10.69
C THR A 338 -15.61 -14.36 -11.14
N TYR A 339 -15.89 -15.64 -10.89
CA TYR A 339 -17.17 -16.26 -11.23
C TYR A 339 -18.36 -15.57 -10.54
N VAL A 340 -18.28 -15.33 -9.24
CA VAL A 340 -19.32 -14.57 -8.50
C VAL A 340 -19.35 -13.10 -8.92
N GLY A 341 -18.21 -12.53 -9.28
CA GLY A 341 -18.09 -11.14 -9.76
C GLY A 341 -18.53 -10.92 -11.22
N VAL A 342 -18.48 -11.93 -12.09
CA VAL A 342 -18.88 -11.86 -13.50
C VAL A 342 -20.38 -12.05 -13.67
N HIS A 343 -21.03 -12.76 -12.73
CA HIS A 343 -22.49 -12.74 -12.57
C HIS A 343 -22.99 -11.41 -11.96
N ARG A 344 -22.28 -10.30 -12.25
CA ARG A 344 -22.46 -8.90 -11.84
C ARG A 344 -23.84 -8.29 -12.15
N CYS A 345 -24.77 -9.09 -12.63
CA CYS A 345 -26.12 -8.73 -13.04
C CYS A 345 -27.12 -9.79 -12.55
N TRP A 346 -27.16 -10.03 -11.24
CA TRP A 346 -28.42 -10.47 -10.64
C TRP A 346 -29.35 -9.25 -10.61
N CYS A 347 -30.08 -9.09 -11.72
CA CYS A 347 -31.16 -8.12 -11.92
C CYS A 347 -32.26 -8.31 -10.88
#